data_AF-A0A2W1LB00-F1
#
_entry.id   AF-A0A2W1LB00-F1
#
_cell.length_a   1.000
_cell.length_b   1.000
_cell.length_c   1.000
_cell.angle_alpha   90.00
_cell.angle_beta   90.00
_cell.angle_gamma   90.00
#
_symmetry.space_group_name_H-M   'P 1'
#
loop_
_entity.id
_entity.type
_entity.pdbx_description
1 polymer ?
#
loop_
_entity_poly.entity_id
_entity_poly.type
_entity_poly.pdbx_seq_one_letter_code
_entity_poly.pdbx_strand_id
1 'polypeptide(L)'
;MERAGGAVYGEVKQIKADSKYGGFTGTEEKVRYILIEVEQSWLNEVDSQIIAATDYTWGYEFKKGNNYLIYIQEADGELVSSPCSPTIEMSSSEQAVEWFGEGLRPKQQVNLEYNMWFMVELDIDMYMIVAAVILMIILIRFMRARSRRQGRV
;
A
#
# COMPACT_ATOMS: atom_id res chain seq x y z
N MET A 1 -4.98 -7.32 -18.10
CA MET A 1 -5.87 -6.64 -19.05
C MET A 1 -6.19 -5.30 -18.44
N GLU A 2 -5.54 -4.24 -18.91
CA GLU A 2 -5.73 -2.88 -18.39
C GLU A 2 -7.12 -2.39 -18.78
N ARG A 3 -7.94 -2.01 -17.79
CA ARG A 3 -9.28 -1.45 -18.03
C ARG A 3 -9.22 0.08 -18.03
N ALA A 4 -10.21 0.70 -18.69
CA ALA A 4 -10.31 2.15 -18.85
C ALA A 4 -10.08 2.89 -17.52
N GLY A 5 -9.03 3.73 -17.50
CA GLY A 5 -8.68 4.53 -16.34
C GLY A 5 -9.72 5.61 -16.05
N GLY A 6 -9.94 5.89 -14.77
CA GLY A 6 -10.71 7.03 -14.28
C GLY A 6 -9.80 8.09 -13.66
N ALA A 7 -10.39 9.22 -13.27
CA ALA A 7 -9.69 10.22 -12.46
C ALA A 7 -10.44 10.41 -11.14
N VAL A 8 -9.70 10.67 -10.07
CA VAL A 8 -10.27 10.96 -8.75
C VAL A 8 -9.64 12.22 -8.20
N TYR A 9 -10.44 13.01 -7.50
CA TYR A 9 -9.99 14.14 -6.70
C TYR A 9 -10.27 13.86 -5.23
N GLY A 10 -9.25 14.03 -4.39
CA GLY A 10 -9.37 13.73 -2.97
C GLY A 10 -8.12 13.98 -2.14
N GLU A 11 -8.29 13.86 -0.82
CA GLU A 11 -7.23 14.04 0.18
C GLU A 11 -6.45 12.74 0.40
N VAL A 12 -5.12 12.81 0.39
CA VAL A 12 -4.30 11.65 0.79
C VAL A 12 -4.30 11.51 2.31
N LYS A 13 -4.95 10.47 2.83
CA LYS A 13 -5.05 10.21 4.29
C LYS A 13 -3.86 9.45 4.83
N GLN A 14 -3.35 8.47 4.07
CA GLN A 14 -2.25 7.61 4.49
C GLN A 14 -1.39 7.20 3.30
N ILE A 15 -0.10 6.96 3.58
CA ILE A 15 0.89 6.51 2.62
C ILE A 15 1.69 5.39 3.30
N LYS A 16 1.85 4.25 2.62
CA LYS A 16 2.65 3.12 3.08
C LYS A 16 3.49 2.57 1.95
N ALA A 17 4.66 2.05 2.29
CA ALA A 17 5.47 1.25 1.37
C ALA A 17 5.26 -0.22 1.70
N ASP A 18 5.26 -1.06 0.67
CA ASP A 18 5.20 -2.51 0.78
C ASP A 18 6.09 -3.14 -0.30
N SER A 19 6.52 -4.38 -0.06
CA SER A 19 7.32 -5.16 -1.00
C SER A 19 6.48 -6.28 -1.60
N LYS A 20 6.24 -6.23 -2.91
CA LYS A 20 5.61 -7.32 -3.64
C LYS A 20 6.65 -8.29 -4.16
N TYR A 21 6.39 -9.58 -3.98
CA TYR A 21 7.20 -10.65 -4.53
C TYR A 21 6.44 -11.34 -5.65
N GLY A 22 7.02 -11.40 -6.85
CA GLY A 22 6.47 -12.13 -8.00
C GLY A 22 6.60 -13.67 -7.88
N GLY A 23 6.25 -14.25 -6.73
CA GLY A 23 6.40 -15.67 -6.42
C GLY A 23 7.77 -16.05 -5.83
N PHE A 24 8.05 -17.35 -5.73
CA PHE A 24 9.24 -17.90 -5.03
C PHE A 24 10.60 -17.49 -5.67
N THR A 25 10.60 -17.11 -6.94
CA THR A 25 11.79 -16.66 -7.68
C THR A 25 11.61 -15.27 -8.30
N GLY A 26 10.57 -14.53 -7.88
CA GLY A 26 10.28 -13.20 -8.42
C GLY A 26 11.22 -12.14 -7.88
N THR A 27 11.42 -11.08 -8.66
CA THR A 27 12.08 -9.86 -8.17
C THR A 27 11.20 -9.18 -7.11
N GLU A 28 11.84 -8.67 -6.06
CA GLU A 28 11.18 -7.81 -5.07
C GLU A 28 10.90 -6.45 -5.72
N GLU A 29 9.63 -6.09 -5.80
CA GLU A 29 9.18 -4.80 -6.29
C GLU A 29 8.63 -3.98 -5.13
N LYS A 30 9.26 -2.84 -4.86
CA LYS A 30 8.77 -1.89 -3.85
C LYS A 30 7.63 -1.07 -4.44
N VAL A 31 6.48 -1.14 -3.80
CA VAL A 31 5.26 -0.44 -4.18
C VAL A 31 4.88 0.53 -3.08
N ARG A 32 4.41 1.72 -3.46
CA ARG A 32 3.84 2.69 -2.54
C ARG A 32 2.32 2.64 -2.66
N TYR A 33 1.65 2.41 -1.55
CA TYR A 33 0.20 2.49 -1.44
C TYR A 33 -0.23 3.83 -0.87
N ILE A 34 -1.24 4.43 -1.48
CA ILE A 34 -1.86 5.67 -1.04
C ILE A 34 -3.35 5.43 -0.77
N LEU A 35 -3.81 5.84 0.41
CA LEU A 35 -5.22 5.90 0.76
C LEU A 35 -5.73 7.30 0.51
N ILE A 36 -6.76 7.39 -0.31
CA ILE A 36 -7.35 8.65 -0.77
C ILE A 36 -8.78 8.71 -0.24
N GLU A 37 -9.13 9.80 0.43
CA GLU A 37 -10.53 10.18 0.71
C GLU A 37 -11.07 10.92 -0.51
N VAL A 38 -11.94 10.27 -1.27
CA VAL A 38 -12.44 10.75 -2.54
C VAL A 38 -13.58 11.74 -2.33
N GLU A 39 -13.46 12.92 -2.92
CA GLU A 39 -14.53 13.92 -2.99
C GLU A 39 -15.30 13.80 -4.31
N GLN A 40 -14.57 13.63 -5.42
CA GLN A 40 -15.13 13.52 -6.77
C GLN A 40 -14.35 12.52 -7.62
N SER A 41 -15.04 11.94 -8.60
CA SER A 41 -14.47 11.00 -9.56
C SER A 41 -15.01 11.25 -10.97
N TRP A 42 -14.23 10.89 -11.98
CA TRP A 42 -14.63 10.98 -13.39
C TRP A 42 -14.42 9.64 -14.07
N LEU A 43 -15.30 9.37 -15.04
CA LEU A 43 -15.40 8.13 -15.83
C LEU A 43 -15.91 6.90 -15.05
N ASN A 44 -15.52 6.73 -13.79
CA ASN A 44 -15.93 5.59 -12.97
C ASN A 44 -16.41 6.04 -11.59
N GLU A 45 -17.53 5.47 -11.12
CA GLU A 45 -17.95 5.61 -9.72
C GLU A 45 -17.01 4.82 -8.81
N VAL A 46 -16.59 5.45 -7.71
CA VAL A 46 -15.73 4.85 -6.70
C VAL A 46 -16.33 5.05 -5.30
N ASP A 47 -15.80 4.32 -4.33
CA ASP A 47 -16.17 4.47 -2.92
C ASP A 47 -15.51 5.72 -2.31
N SER A 48 -15.97 6.15 -1.12
CA SER A 48 -15.46 7.37 -0.46
C SER A 48 -13.99 7.27 -0.06
N GLN A 49 -13.46 6.06 0.07
CA GLN A 49 -12.04 5.83 0.20
C GLN A 49 -11.60 4.77 -0.80
N ILE A 50 -10.43 4.99 -1.39
CA ILE A 50 -9.77 4.02 -2.26
C ILE A 50 -8.30 3.88 -1.88
N ILE A 51 -7.74 2.71 -2.17
CA ILE A 51 -6.30 2.47 -2.07
C ILE A 51 -5.77 2.31 -3.49
N ALA A 52 -4.81 3.16 -3.86
CA ALA A 52 -4.11 3.04 -5.13
C ALA A 52 -2.63 2.70 -4.90
N ALA A 53 -2.10 1.79 -5.71
CA ALA A 53 -0.69 1.50 -5.79
C ALA A 53 0.00 2.47 -6.75
N THR A 54 1.22 2.88 -6.43
CA THR A 54 2.11 3.62 -7.33
C THR A 54 3.53 3.14 -7.13
N ASP A 55 4.39 3.41 -8.09
CA ASP A 55 5.78 3.02 -8.02
C ASP A 55 6.49 3.76 -6.87
N TYR A 56 7.32 3.04 -6.11
CA TYR A 56 8.02 3.60 -4.96
C TYR A 56 9.17 4.55 -5.34
N THR A 57 9.85 4.30 -6.45
CA THR A 57 11.09 4.99 -6.85
C THR A 57 10.84 6.16 -7.80
N TRP A 58 9.92 6.03 -8.75
CA TRP A 58 9.68 7.04 -9.79
C TRP A 58 8.20 7.45 -9.91
N GLY A 59 7.33 6.89 -9.07
CA GLY A 59 5.96 7.37 -8.90
C GLY A 59 5.90 8.74 -8.24
N TYR A 60 4.73 9.38 -8.34
CA TYR A 60 4.52 10.71 -7.77
C TYR A 60 4.73 10.72 -6.23
N GLU A 61 5.37 11.78 -5.73
CA GLU A 61 5.62 11.96 -4.29
C GLU A 61 4.43 12.61 -3.60
N PHE A 62 3.46 11.79 -3.22
CA PHE A 62 2.28 12.24 -2.47
C PHE A 62 2.64 12.73 -1.07
N LYS A 63 1.89 13.74 -0.59
CA LYS A 63 1.96 14.23 0.79
C LYS A 63 0.64 13.98 1.50
N LYS A 64 0.73 13.40 2.70
CA LYS A 64 -0.43 13.22 3.57
C LYS A 64 -1.05 14.58 3.91
N GLY A 65 -2.38 14.66 3.83
CA GLY A 65 -3.16 15.87 4.11
C GLY A 65 -3.36 16.79 2.92
N ASN A 66 -2.72 16.50 1.78
CA ASN A 66 -2.86 17.30 0.57
C ASN A 66 -3.89 16.67 -0.38
N ASN A 67 -4.51 17.53 -1.18
CA ASN A 67 -5.51 17.15 -2.18
C ASN A 67 -4.89 17.05 -3.57
N TYR A 68 -5.28 16.03 -4.31
CA TYR A 68 -4.73 15.74 -5.62
C TYR A 68 -5.81 15.29 -6.59
N LEU A 69 -5.64 15.65 -7.87
CA LEU A 69 -6.27 14.95 -8.98
C LEU A 69 -5.34 13.83 -9.45
N ILE A 70 -5.83 12.60 -9.39
CA ILE A 70 -5.06 11.37 -9.61
C ILE A 70 -5.76 10.54 -10.68
N TYR A 71 -5.01 10.12 -11.69
CA TYR A 71 -5.50 9.16 -12.68
C TYR A 71 -5.25 7.75 -12.18
N ILE A 72 -6.30 6.96 -12.14
CA ILE A 72 -6.29 5.59 -11.63
C ILE A 72 -6.74 4.64 -12.73
N GLN A 73 -6.14 3.47 -12.77
CA GLN A 73 -6.55 2.37 -13.64
C GLN A 73 -6.55 1.07 -12.86
N GLU A 74 -7.27 0.06 -13.35
CA GLU A 74 -7.24 -1.27 -12.77
C GLU A 74 -6.16 -2.10 -13.49
N ALA A 75 -5.18 -2.61 -12.73
CA ALA A 75 -4.20 -3.59 -13.19
C ALA A 75 -4.08 -4.71 -12.16
N ASP A 76 -4.13 -5.97 -12.63
CA ASP A 76 -4.03 -7.17 -11.80
C ASP A 76 -4.98 -7.21 -10.58
N GLY A 77 -6.16 -6.61 -10.72
CA GLY A 77 -7.19 -6.56 -9.67
C GLY A 77 -6.96 -5.48 -8.61
N GLU A 78 -5.96 -4.62 -8.78
CA GLU A 78 -5.68 -3.46 -7.92
C GLU A 78 -5.81 -2.15 -8.68
N LEU A 79 -6.18 -1.09 -7.96
CA LEU A 79 -6.10 0.26 -8.50
C LEU A 79 -4.65 0.73 -8.49
N VAL A 80 -4.18 1.24 -9.62
CA VAL A 80 -2.83 1.76 -9.81
C VAL A 80 -2.86 3.16 -10.40
N SER A 81 -1.99 4.02 -9.88
CA SER A 81 -1.61 5.29 -10.48
C SER A 81 -0.27 5.11 -11.17
N SER A 82 -0.29 5.13 -12.50
CA SER A 82 0.92 5.02 -13.30
C SER A 82 1.85 6.23 -13.05
N PRO A 83 3.16 6.03 -12.90
CA PRO A 83 4.12 7.13 -12.81
C PRO A 83 4.15 8.03 -14.05
N CYS A 84 3.72 7.51 -15.21
CA CYS A 84 3.61 8.27 -16.45
C CYS A 84 2.31 9.09 -16.53
N SER A 85 1.35 8.84 -15.64
CA SER A 85 0.10 9.59 -15.60
C SER A 85 0.29 10.94 -14.90
N PRO A 86 -0.31 12.02 -15.42
CA PRO A 86 -0.24 13.31 -14.75
C PRO A 86 -0.92 13.22 -13.38
N THR A 87 -0.26 13.74 -12.34
CA THR A 87 -0.84 13.91 -11.02
C THR A 87 -0.69 15.37 -10.63
N ILE A 88 -1.78 16.00 -10.20
CA ILE A 88 -1.82 17.45 -9.97
C ILE A 88 -2.25 17.69 -8.53
N GLU A 89 -1.37 18.32 -7.75
CA GLU A 89 -1.72 18.86 -6.44
C GLU A 89 -2.60 20.09 -6.62
N MET A 90 -3.79 20.10 -6.01
CA MET A 90 -4.70 21.23 -6.11
C MET A 90 -5.55 21.34 -4.85
N SER A 91 -5.83 22.56 -4.41
CA SER A 91 -6.57 22.81 -3.16
C SER A 91 -8.09 22.68 -3.31
N SER A 92 -8.61 22.70 -4.53
CA SER A 92 -10.06 22.69 -4.83
C SER A 92 -10.36 21.86 -6.08
N SER A 93 -11.51 21.19 -6.06
CA SER A 93 -12.09 20.44 -7.19
C SER A 93 -12.56 21.34 -8.33
N GLU A 94 -12.72 22.66 -8.12
CA GLU A 94 -13.23 23.59 -9.14
C GLU A 94 -12.47 23.54 -10.47
N GLN A 95 -11.13 23.43 -10.41
CA GLN A 95 -10.30 23.29 -11.61
C GLN A 95 -10.58 21.97 -12.35
N ALA A 96 -10.76 20.88 -11.62
CA ALA A 96 -11.12 19.59 -12.21
C ALA A 96 -12.54 19.63 -12.81
N VAL A 97 -13.47 20.37 -12.18
CA VAL A 97 -14.82 20.59 -12.72
C VAL A 97 -14.78 21.39 -14.01
N GLU A 98 -13.93 22.41 -14.11
CA GLU A 98 -13.74 23.16 -15.36
C GLU A 98 -13.21 22.28 -16.50
N TRP A 99 -12.30 21.34 -16.19
CA TRP A 99 -11.68 20.47 -17.20
C TRP A 99 -12.54 19.27 -17.60
N PHE A 100 -13.29 18.69 -16.66
CA PHE A 100 -13.95 17.39 -16.83
C PHE A 100 -15.47 17.41 -16.55
N GLY A 101 -16.02 18.55 -16.11
CA GLY A 101 -17.40 18.68 -15.64
C GLY A 101 -17.58 18.27 -14.17
N GLU A 102 -18.81 18.33 -13.66
CA GLU A 102 -19.17 18.13 -12.23
C GLU A 102 -18.64 16.83 -11.58
N GLY A 103 -18.35 15.80 -12.38
CA GLY A 103 -17.91 14.51 -11.87
C GLY A 103 -19.02 13.75 -11.11
N LEU A 104 -18.61 12.65 -10.49
CA LEU A 104 -19.44 11.71 -9.75
C LEU A 104 -19.01 11.75 -8.28
N ARG A 105 -19.99 11.84 -7.38
CA ARG A 105 -19.76 11.72 -5.94
C ARG A 105 -19.52 10.26 -5.55
N PRO A 106 -18.88 10.00 -4.40
CA PRO A 106 -18.67 8.64 -3.92
C PRO A 106 -19.98 7.85 -3.82
N LYS A 107 -19.95 6.62 -4.36
CA LYS A 107 -21.11 5.73 -4.40
C LYS A 107 -21.56 5.29 -3.02
N GLN A 108 -20.61 5.00 -2.15
CA GLN A 108 -20.85 4.58 -0.77
C GLN A 108 -19.71 5.03 0.13
N GLN A 109 -20.03 5.15 1.42
CA GLN A 109 -19.08 5.50 2.46
C GLN A 109 -18.39 4.23 2.99
N VAL A 110 -17.06 4.19 2.91
CA VAL A 110 -16.22 3.08 3.37
C VAL A 110 -15.06 3.61 4.21
N ASN A 111 -14.52 2.78 5.09
CA ASN A 111 -13.31 3.08 5.86
C ASN A 111 -12.26 1.98 5.61
N LEU A 112 -11.19 2.35 4.91
CA LEU A 112 -10.09 1.49 4.50
C LEU A 112 -8.79 1.78 5.27
N GLU A 113 -8.82 2.65 6.29
CA GLU A 113 -7.63 2.97 7.10
C GLU A 113 -7.03 1.71 7.75
N TYR A 114 -7.89 0.80 8.22
CA TYR A 114 -7.45 -0.48 8.80
C TYR A 114 -6.78 -1.40 7.78
N ASN A 115 -7.19 -1.34 6.50
CA ASN A 115 -6.62 -2.17 5.44
C ASN A 115 -5.15 -1.85 5.19
N MET A 116 -4.73 -0.60 5.44
CA MET A 116 -3.33 -0.18 5.34
C MET A 116 -2.49 -0.52 6.58
N TRP A 117 -3.08 -0.90 7.71
CA TRP A 117 -2.32 -1.16 8.94
C TRP A 117 -1.28 -2.26 8.71
N PHE A 118 -1.67 -3.34 8.02
CA PHE A 118 -0.81 -4.51 7.80
C PHE A 118 0.26 -4.31 6.72
N MET A 119 0.19 -3.22 5.94
CA MET A 119 1.20 -2.87 4.94
C MET A 119 2.40 -2.24 5.65
N VAL A 120 3.34 -3.08 6.05
CA VAL A 120 4.60 -2.68 6.67
C VAL A 120 5.71 -3.38 5.92
N GLU A 121 6.72 -2.59 5.50
CA GLU A 121 8.00 -3.06 4.99
C GLU A 121 8.77 -3.77 6.14
N LEU A 122 8.29 -4.95 6.52
CA LEU A 122 8.98 -5.81 7.46
C LEU A 122 9.93 -6.66 6.63
N ASP A 123 11.21 -6.49 6.89
CA ASP A 123 12.27 -7.36 6.39
C ASP A 123 12.16 -8.71 7.13
N ILE A 124 11.19 -9.54 6.71
CA ILE A 124 10.80 -10.79 7.40
C ILE A 124 12.01 -11.73 7.54
N ASP A 125 12.93 -11.68 6.59
CA ASP A 125 14.13 -12.51 6.57
C ASP A 125 15.03 -12.28 7.79
N MET A 126 15.27 -11.02 8.16
CA MET A 126 16.07 -10.69 9.34
C MET A 126 15.39 -11.19 10.63
N TYR A 127 14.07 -11.01 10.73
CA TYR A 127 13.30 -11.47 11.90
C TYR A 127 13.28 -13.00 12.01
N MET A 128 13.15 -13.71 10.89
CA MET A 128 13.19 -15.18 10.82
C MET A 128 14.55 -15.71 11.28
N ILE A 129 15.67 -15.09 10.84
CA ILE A 129 17.02 -15.46 11.27
C ILE A 129 17.18 -15.25 12.78
N VAL A 130 16.75 -14.09 13.30
CA VAL A 130 16.84 -13.79 14.74
C VAL A 130 16.02 -14.78 15.57
N ALA A 131 14.79 -15.07 15.16
CA ALA A 131 13.92 -16.06 15.82
C ALA A 131 14.54 -17.46 15.82
N ALA A 132 15.12 -17.89 14.69
CA ALA A 132 15.80 -19.18 14.58
C ALA A 132 17.02 -19.28 15.51
N VAL A 133 17.85 -18.22 15.61
CA VAL A 133 19.01 -18.17 16.51
C VAL A 133 18.56 -18.25 17.98
N ILE A 134 17.51 -17.52 18.37
CA ILE A 134 16.95 -17.57 19.73
C ILE A 134 16.46 -18.98 20.07
N LEU A 135 15.70 -19.61 19.18
CA LEU A 135 15.24 -21.00 19.34
C LEU A 135 16.42 -21.97 19.49
N MET A 136 17.47 -21.80 18.69
CA MET A 136 18.66 -22.66 18.77
C MET A 136 19.36 -22.53 20.13
N ILE A 137 19.50 -21.29 20.65
CA ILE A 137 20.10 -21.04 21.97
C ILE A 137 19.25 -21.70 23.08
N ILE A 138 17.92 -21.59 23.00
CA ILE A 138 17.00 -22.21 23.97
C ILE A 138 17.15 -23.73 23.94
N LEU A 139 17.18 -24.35 22.75
CA LEU A 139 17.37 -25.80 22.61
C LEU A 139 18.72 -26.27 23.17
N ILE A 140 19.81 -25.56 22.88
CA ILE A 140 21.14 -25.88 23.43
C ILE A 140 21.15 -25.79 24.96
N ARG A 141 20.55 -24.73 25.52
CA ARG A 141 20.43 -24.55 26.98
C ARG A 141 19.61 -25.68 27.60
N PHE A 142 18.51 -26.06 26.97
CA PHE A 142 17.65 -27.16 27.42
C PHE A 142 18.37 -28.51 27.37
N MET A 143 19.07 -28.81 26.27
CA MET A 143 19.87 -30.04 26.13
C MET A 143 21.00 -30.11 27.16
N ARG A 144 21.73 -29.01 27.39
CA ARG A 144 22.79 -28.96 28.42
C ARG A 144 22.23 -29.14 29.83
N ALA A 145 21.07 -28.55 30.14
CA ALA A 145 20.40 -28.75 31.42
C ALA A 145 19.96 -30.21 31.61
N ARG A 146 19.43 -30.86 30.56
CA ARG A 146 19.01 -32.26 30.57
C ARG A 146 20.20 -33.22 30.72
N SER A 147 21.29 -32.99 29.99
CA SER A 147 22.52 -33.79 30.08
C SER A 147 23.16 -33.72 31.48
N ARG A 148 23.21 -32.54 32.10
CA ARG A 148 23.71 -32.37 33.47
C ARG A 148 22.85 -33.06 34.54
N ARG A 149 21.56 -33.30 34.28
CA ARG A 149 20.67 -34.06 35.17
C ARG A 149 20.86 -35.57 35.06
N GLN A 150 21.29 -36.08 33.91
CA GLN A 150 21.54 -37.52 33.71
C GLN A 150 22.93 -37.97 34.20
N GLY A 151 23.93 -37.09 34.22
CA GLY A 151 25.27 -37.40 34.75
C GLY A 151 25.44 -37.26 36.27
N ARG A 152 24.34 -37.22 37.04
CA ARG A 152 24.34 -37.02 38.50
C ARG A 152 23.61 -38.14 39.26
N VAL A 153 23.61 -39.35 38.69
CA VAL A 153 23.14 -40.60 39.31
C VAL A 153 24.35 -41.47 39.61
#